data_AF-A0A7Y2NEM0-F1
#
_entry.id   AF-A0A7Y2NEM0-F1
#
_cell.length_a   1.000
_cell.length_b   1.000
_cell.length_c   1.000
_cell.angle_alpha   90.00
_cell.angle_beta   90.00
_cell.angle_gamma   90.00
#
_symmetry.space_group_name_H-M   'P 1'
#
loop_
_entity.id
_entity.type
_entity.pdbx_description
1 polymer ?
#
loop_
_entity_poly.entity_id
_entity_poly.type
_entity_poly.pdbx_seq_one_letter_code
_entity_poly.pdbx_strand_id
1 'polypeptide(L)'
;MDMPPAHFVRLTRVGSLPAAEILAARLRSEGIEVRVHSQAFGPYPVTVGQMAETELWVLDDRLDEASEILLDAEVNDVLEREEGTEPTALPLQLRLAAVGIAAVFTVLWILRMIRVFP
;
A
#
# COMPACT_ATOMS: atom_id res chain seq x y z
N MET A 1 14.77 -26.09 30.67
CA MET A 1 14.86 -25.73 29.25
C MET A 1 14.94 -24.21 29.26
N ASP A 2 16.16 -23.66 29.30
CA ASP A 2 16.35 -22.21 29.31
C ASP A 2 15.96 -21.70 27.93
N MET A 3 14.81 -21.01 27.87
CA MET A 3 14.40 -20.28 26.68
C MET A 3 15.24 -19.00 26.68
N PRO A 4 16.01 -18.70 25.61
CA PRO A 4 16.77 -17.46 25.54
C PRO A 4 15.82 -16.27 25.75
N PRO A 5 16.29 -15.18 26.39
CA PRO A 5 15.46 -14.02 26.63
C PRO A 5 14.88 -13.51 25.30
N ALA A 6 13.57 -13.39 25.23
CA ALA A 6 12.82 -12.93 24.07
C ALA A 6 13.38 -11.56 23.60
N HIS A 7 14.13 -11.57 22.51
CA HIS A 7 14.82 -10.40 21.97
C HIS A 7 13.95 -9.78 20.89
N PHE A 8 13.53 -8.53 21.09
CA PHE A 8 12.76 -7.79 20.11
C PHE A 8 13.68 -7.00 19.19
N VAL A 9 13.46 -7.12 17.90
CA VAL A 9 14.17 -6.40 16.84
C VAL A 9 13.19 -5.58 16.01
N ARG A 10 13.68 -4.47 15.47
CA ARG A 10 12.85 -3.55 14.69
C ARG A 10 12.61 -4.14 13.31
N LEU A 11 11.34 -4.35 12.98
CA LEU A 11 10.89 -4.83 11.67
C LEU A 11 10.87 -3.68 10.66
N THR A 12 10.11 -2.62 10.97
CA THR A 12 9.93 -1.49 10.05
C THR A 12 9.53 -0.21 10.78
N ARG A 13 9.56 0.90 10.05
CA ARG A 13 9.14 2.23 10.51
C ARG A 13 8.06 2.75 9.57
N VAL A 14 6.97 3.21 10.17
CA VAL A 14 5.75 3.63 9.48
C VAL A 14 5.48 5.09 9.80
N GLY A 15 5.09 5.88 8.80
CA GLY A 15 4.88 7.32 8.96
C GLY A 15 3.65 7.71 9.78
N SER A 16 2.86 6.76 10.29
CA SER A 16 1.70 7.06 11.12
C SER A 16 1.33 5.90 12.05
N LEU A 17 0.83 6.24 13.25
CA LEU A 17 0.34 5.27 14.23
C LEU A 17 -0.82 4.40 13.70
N PRO A 18 -1.85 4.94 13.00
CA PRO A 18 -2.93 4.10 12.48
C PRO A 18 -2.44 3.04 11.50
N ALA A 19 -1.52 3.40 10.59
CA ALA A 19 -0.95 2.44 9.66
C ALA A 19 -0.12 1.37 10.39
N ALA A 20 0.63 1.76 11.42
CA ALA A 20 1.37 0.81 12.25
C ALA A 20 0.46 -0.18 12.99
N GLU A 21 -0.69 0.28 13.52
CA GLU A 21 -1.67 -0.60 14.16
C GLU A 21 -2.33 -1.58 13.20
N ILE A 22 -2.60 -1.16 11.95
CA ILE A 22 -3.12 -2.06 10.91
C ILE A 22 -2.11 -3.18 10.62
N LEU A 23 -0.83 -2.84 10.43
CA LEU A 23 0.22 -3.83 10.18
C LEU A 23 0.42 -4.74 11.41
N ALA A 24 0.38 -4.18 12.62
CA ALA A 24 0.45 -4.95 13.85
C ALA A 24 -0.74 -5.91 14.01
N ALA A 25 -1.96 -5.47 13.67
CA ALA A 25 -3.14 -6.32 13.70
C ALA A 25 -3.02 -7.50 12.71
N ARG A 26 -2.49 -7.26 11.51
CA ARG A 26 -2.26 -8.32 10.52
C ARG A 26 -1.20 -9.33 10.99
N LEU A 27 -0.08 -8.86 11.52
CA LEU A 27 0.93 -9.78 12.09
C LEU A 27 0.38 -10.58 13.27
N ARG A 28 -0.45 -9.96 14.12
CA ARG A 28 -1.14 -10.66 15.21
C ARG A 28 -2.16 -11.69 14.71
N SER A 29 -2.82 -11.48 13.57
CA SER A 29 -3.73 -12.50 13.02
C SER A 29 -2.98 -13.73 12.53
N GLU A 30 -1.70 -13.59 12.16
CA GLU A 30 -0.78 -14.68 11.85
C GLU A 30 -0.07 -15.26 13.09
N GLY A 31 -0.47 -14.84 14.29
CA GLY A 31 0.11 -15.32 15.54
C GLY A 31 1.50 -14.76 15.87
N ILE A 32 1.92 -13.69 15.20
CA ILE A 32 3.21 -13.02 15.48
C ILE A 32 3.02 -11.97 16.58
N GLU A 33 3.80 -12.07 17.65
CA GLU A 33 3.85 -11.05 18.69
C GLU A 33 4.51 -9.77 18.15
N VAL A 34 3.77 -8.66 18.21
CA VAL A 34 4.21 -7.34 17.74
C VAL A 34 4.07 -6.28 18.82
N ARG A 35 5.13 -5.51 18.98
CA ARG A 35 5.15 -4.28 19.78
C ARG A 35 5.19 -3.06 18.86
N VAL A 36 4.28 -2.13 19.13
CA VAL A 36 4.20 -0.84 18.44
C VAL A 36 4.81 0.21 19.36
N HIS A 37 5.76 0.99 18.84
CA HIS A 37 6.39 2.07 19.58
C HIS A 37 6.20 3.38 18.81
N SER A 38 5.41 4.30 19.36
CA SER A 38 5.18 5.62 18.77
C SER A 38 5.73 6.71 19.69
N GLN A 39 6.21 7.80 19.08
CA GLN A 39 6.54 9.02 19.82
C GLN A 39 5.31 9.89 20.12
N ALA A 40 4.13 9.48 19.63
CA ALA A 40 2.90 10.20 19.81
C ALA A 40 2.29 9.88 21.18
N PHE A 41 2.39 10.83 22.12
CA PHE A 41 1.85 10.68 23.48
C PHE A 41 0.47 11.36 23.61
N GLY A 42 -0.48 10.66 24.24
CA GLY A 42 -1.77 11.21 24.68
C GLY A 42 -2.99 10.77 23.87
N PRO A 43 -4.21 11.14 24.31
CA PRO A 43 -5.47 10.72 23.68
C PRO A 43 -5.74 11.39 22.33
N TYR A 44 -4.99 12.44 21.98
CA TYR A 44 -5.05 13.12 20.68
C TYR A 44 -3.66 13.18 20.05
N PRO A 45 -3.14 12.04 19.55
CA PRO A 45 -1.83 11.97 18.92
C PRO A 45 -1.87 12.63 17.53
N VAL A 46 -1.77 13.95 17.49
CA VAL A 46 -1.53 14.69 16.25
C VAL A 46 -0.03 14.86 16.07
N THR A 47 0.57 13.97 15.29
CA THR A 47 1.97 14.06 14.89
C THR A 47 2.02 14.29 13.38
N VAL A 48 2.85 15.23 12.94
CA VAL A 48 2.94 15.66 11.53
C VAL A 48 4.37 15.44 11.05
N GLY A 49 4.52 14.85 9.87
CA GLY A 49 5.84 14.57 9.30
C GLY A 49 6.64 13.53 10.08
N GLN A 50 7.95 13.74 10.20
CA GLN A 50 8.88 12.77 10.80
C GLN A 50 8.63 12.49 12.30
N MET A 51 7.89 13.35 13.00
CA MET A 51 7.48 13.14 14.39
C MET A 51 6.33 12.11 14.53
N ALA A 52 5.73 11.69 13.42
CA ALA A 52 4.68 10.66 13.39
C ALA A 52 5.22 9.24 13.20
N GLU A 53 6.54 9.10 13.09
CA GLU A 53 7.17 7.82 12.86
C GLU A 53 6.91 6.87 14.03
N THR A 54 6.31 5.74 13.68
CA THR A 54 5.96 4.66 14.57
C THR A 54 6.73 3.43 14.15
N GLU A 55 7.34 2.75 15.11
CA GLU A 55 8.19 1.60 14.87
C GLU A 55 7.45 0.32 15.24
N LEU A 56 7.59 -0.71 14.41
CA LEU A 56 7.12 -2.06 14.71
C LEU A 56 8.31 -2.92 15.08
N TRP A 57 8.14 -3.67 16.17
CA TRP A 57 9.13 -4.57 16.73
C TRP A 57 8.53 -5.97 16.87
N VAL A 58 9.31 -6.98 16.46
CA VAL A 58 8.95 -8.40 16.51
C VAL A 58 10.05 -9.18 17.22
N LEU A 59 9.77 -10.41 17.62
CA LEU A 59 10.83 -11.29 18.12
C LEU A 59 11.82 -11.62 17.00
N ASP A 60 13.11 -11.70 17.36
CA ASP A 60 14.22 -11.93 16.43
C ASP A 60 14.04 -13.23 15.61
N ASP A 61 13.54 -14.29 16.25
CA ASP A 61 13.25 -15.58 15.62
C ASP A 61 12.05 -15.55 14.66
N ARG A 62 11.27 -14.46 14.68
CA ARG A 62 10.08 -14.26 13.84
C ARG A 62 10.26 -13.09 12.84
N LEU A 63 11.46 -12.51 12.76
CA LEU A 63 11.73 -11.36 11.89
C LEU A 63 11.52 -11.68 10.40
N ASP A 64 12.07 -12.80 9.94
CA ASP A 64 12.01 -13.20 8.53
C ASP A 64 10.56 -13.49 8.11
N GLU A 65 9.84 -14.26 8.93
CA GLU A 65 8.43 -14.58 8.70
C GLU A 65 7.54 -13.34 8.73
N ALA A 66 7.75 -12.43 9.70
CA ALA A 66 7.02 -11.17 9.75
C ALA A 66 7.28 -10.29 8.52
N SER A 67 8.52 -10.30 8.01
CA SER A 67 8.88 -9.56 6.80
C SER A 67 8.19 -10.14 5.56
N GLU A 68 8.15 -11.45 5.45
CA GLU A 68 7.49 -12.16 4.34
C GLU A 68 5.97 -11.87 4.31
N ILE A 69 5.30 -11.92 5.47
CA ILE A 69 3.87 -11.60 5.58
C ILE A 69 3.57 -10.16 5.15
N LEU A 70 4.44 -9.20 5.51
CA LEU A 70 4.25 -7.81 5.10
C LEU A 70 4.50 -7.59 3.61
N LEU A 71 5.46 -8.30 3.01
CA LEU A 71 5.72 -8.24 1.58
C LEU A 71 4.59 -8.88 0.77
N ASP A 72 4.08 -10.03 1.20
CA ASP A 72 2.92 -10.68 0.58
C ASP A 72 1.69 -9.77 0.64
N ALA A 73 1.49 -9.08 1.77
CA ALA A 73 0.45 -8.07 1.92
C ALA A 73 0.59 -6.92 0.92
N GLU A 74 1.81 -6.37 0.75
CA GLU A 74 2.08 -5.28 -0.19
C GLU A 74 1.85 -5.72 -1.64
N VAL A 75 2.32 -6.93 -2.00
CA VAL A 75 2.13 -7.51 -3.32
C VAL A 75 0.64 -7.71 -3.61
N ASN A 76 -0.12 -8.26 -2.67
CA ASN A 76 -1.56 -8.43 -2.83
C ASN A 76 -2.29 -7.09 -2.98
N ASP A 77 -1.90 -6.05 -2.24
CA ASP A 77 -2.48 -4.70 -2.36
C ASP A 77 -2.18 -4.05 -3.72
N VAL A 78 -1.02 -4.34 -4.31
CA VAL A 78 -0.67 -3.92 -5.68
C VAL A 78 -1.49 -4.70 -6.70
N LEU A 79 -1.59 -6.02 -6.58
CA LEU A 79 -2.37 -6.87 -7.48
C LEU A 79 -3.86 -6.51 -7.44
N GLU A 80 -4.45 -6.33 -6.26
CA GLU A 80 -5.82 -5.89 -6.09
C GLU A 80 -6.06 -4.48 -6.65
N ARG A 81 -5.06 -3.59 -6.64
CA ARG A 81 -5.14 -2.27 -7.27
C ARG A 81 -5.12 -2.35 -8.80
N GLU A 82 -4.38 -3.30 -9.37
CA GLU A 82 -4.36 -3.54 -10.82
C GLU A 82 -5.64 -4.24 -11.29
N GLU A 83 -6.08 -5.29 -10.58
CA GLU A 83 -7.31 -6.03 -10.84
C GLU A 83 -8.57 -5.20 -10.54
N GLY A 84 -8.49 -4.33 -9.54
CA GLY A 84 -9.51 -3.37 -9.13
C GLY A 84 -9.68 -2.17 -10.07
N THR A 85 -9.20 -2.25 -11.31
CA THR A 85 -9.74 -1.45 -12.41
C THR A 85 -11.16 -1.92 -12.75
N GLU A 86 -12.05 -1.96 -11.75
CA GLU A 86 -13.44 -1.64 -11.95
C GLU A 86 -13.42 -0.28 -12.66
N PRO A 87 -13.85 -0.18 -13.94
CA PRO A 87 -13.78 1.09 -14.65
C PRO A 87 -14.59 2.05 -13.82
N THR A 88 -13.91 3.00 -13.14
CA THR A 88 -14.52 4.10 -12.40
C THR A 88 -15.71 4.49 -13.23
N ALA A 89 -16.92 4.26 -12.71
CA ALA A 89 -18.14 4.40 -13.50
C ALA A 89 -18.29 5.89 -13.80
N LEU A 90 -17.54 6.35 -14.81
CA LEU A 90 -17.55 7.70 -15.28
C LEU A 90 -19.00 7.97 -15.66
N PRO A 91 -19.56 9.11 -15.24
CA PRO A 91 -20.94 9.45 -15.59
C PRO A 91 -21.12 9.22 -17.10
N LEU A 92 -22.24 8.60 -17.52
CA LEU A 92 -22.46 8.11 -18.89
C LEU A 92 -22.04 9.13 -19.98
N GLN A 93 -22.21 10.42 -19.67
CA GLN A 93 -21.79 11.55 -20.50
C GLN A 93 -20.29 11.58 -20.79
N LEU A 94 -19.43 11.32 -19.79
CA LEU A 94 -17.98 11.31 -19.94
C LEU A 94 -17.50 10.07 -20.71
N ARG A 95 -18.18 8.93 -20.58
CA ARG A 95 -17.90 7.73 -21.39
C ARG A 95 -18.16 7.98 -22.87
N LEU A 96 -19.31 8.58 -23.21
CA LEU A 96 -19.64 8.95 -24.59
C LEU A 96 -18.65 9.98 -25.15
N ALA A 97 -18.25 10.96 -24.35
CA ALA A 97 -17.25 11.94 -24.75
C ALA A 97 -15.87 11.30 -25.01
N ALA A 98 -15.40 10.40 -24.14
CA ALA A 98 -14.13 9.70 -24.31
C ALA A 98 -14.10 8.83 -25.57
N VAL A 99 -15.18 8.08 -25.84
CA VAL A 99 -15.32 7.29 -27.08
C VAL A 99 -15.31 8.20 -28.32
N GLY A 100 -16.02 9.33 -28.27
CA GLY A 100 -15.99 10.32 -29.35
C GLY A 100 -14.59 10.86 -29.61
N ILE A 101 -13.86 11.24 -28.56
CA ILE A 101 -12.49 11.75 -28.65
C ILE A 101 -11.56 10.69 -29.24
N ALA A 102 -11.63 9.44 -28.77
CA ALA A 102 -10.81 8.35 -29.28
C ALA A 102 -11.08 8.07 -30.76
N ALA A 103 -12.35 8.09 -31.18
CA ALA A 103 -12.73 7.91 -32.58
C ALA A 103 -12.18 9.05 -33.46
N VAL A 104 -12.33 10.31 -33.02
CA VAL A 104 -11.78 11.47 -33.72
C VAL A 104 -10.26 11.36 -33.82
N PHE A 105 -9.58 10.99 -32.74
CA PHE A 105 -8.12 10.83 -32.72
C PHE A 105 -7.66 9.73 -33.68
N THR A 106 -8.39 8.61 -33.72
CA THR A 106 -8.09 7.50 -34.63
C THR A 106 -8.26 7.92 -36.09
N VAL A 107 -9.36 8.62 -36.42
CA VAL A 107 -9.61 9.15 -37.77
C VAL A 107 -8.55 10.17 -38.18
N LEU A 108 -8.19 11.09 -37.28
CA LEU A 108 -7.13 12.08 -37.51
C LEU A 108 -5.77 11.42 -37.71
N TRP A 109 -5.48 10.36 -36.95
CA TRP A 109 -4.24 9.59 -37.07
C TRP A 109 -4.15 8.85 -38.40
N ILE A 110 -5.24 8.21 -38.84
CA ILE A 110 -5.33 7.54 -40.15
C ILE A 110 -5.16 8.57 -41.29
N LEU A 111 -5.88 9.69 -41.22
CA LEU A 111 -5.77 10.78 -42.20
C LEU A 111 -4.34 11.35 -42.26
N ARG A 112 -3.71 11.53 -41.10
CA ARG A 112 -2.30 11.96 -41.01
C ARG A 112 -1.38 10.91 -41.61
N MET A 113 -1.58 9.63 -41.34
CA MET A 113 -0.72 8.56 -41.86
C MET A 113 -0.80 8.47 -43.39
N ILE A 114 -2.00 8.59 -43.96
CA ILE A 114 -2.22 8.63 -45.42
C ILE A 114 -1.56 9.87 -46.04
N ARG A 115 -1.57 11.02 -45.35
CA ARG A 115 -0.94 12.26 -45.85
C ARG A 115 0.58 12.31 -45.71
N VAL A 116 1.17 11.44 -44.89
CA VAL A 116 2.62 11.35 -44.62
C VAL A 116 3.32 10.34 -45.55
N PHE A 117 2.55 9.55 -46.32
CA PHE A 117 3.03 8.75 -47.45
C PHE A 117 2.73 9.41 -48.82
N PRO A 118 3.38 10.54 -49.18
CA PRO A 118 3.64 10.88 -50.58
C PRO A 118 5.09 10.57 -50.97
#